data_AF-A0A433ZQG1-F1
#
_entry.id   AF-A0A433ZQG1-F1
#
_cell.length_a   1.000
_cell.length_b   1.000
_cell.length_c   1.000
_cell.angle_alpha   90.00
_cell.angle_beta   90.00
_cell.angle_gamma   90.00
#
_symmetry.space_group_name_H-M   'P 1'
#
loop_
_entity.id
_entity.type
_entity.pdbx_description
1 polymer ?
#
loop_
_entity_poly.entity_id
_entity_poly.type
_entity_poly.pdbx_seq_one_letter_code
_entity_poly.pdbx_strand_id
1 'polypeptide(L)'
;MEKLSVVLLLLLLVNGLFIAPVSAGADTLVLENTADAQQPDRVLNGLKNAEISPDDTLLSEFNTPAVNAMAKKNWSAAGKMYGEKMLRYPSPDTIVHYADARLLMFKEVKTRNNAIAEFNTSVVPDALLYYRSAETVDNQVNQLSADDKQHLRAKIACIEAFIADKEAKTFTCRILR
;
A
#
# COMPACT_ATOMS: atom_id res chain seq x y z
N MET A 1 25.83 51.14 41.99
CA MET A 1 24.36 51.07 41.80
C MET A 1 24.03 51.86 40.54
N GLU A 2 24.40 51.34 39.37
CA GLU A 2 23.58 50.42 38.56
C GLU A 2 22.33 51.10 38.01
N LYS A 3 22.37 51.55 36.74
CA LYS A 3 21.26 51.48 35.77
C LYS A 3 21.83 51.54 34.35
N LEU A 4 22.57 50.49 33.99
CA LEU A 4 23.08 50.25 32.63
C LEU A 4 22.63 48.84 32.23
N SER A 5 21.32 48.56 32.27
CA SER A 5 20.82 47.23 31.92
C SER A 5 19.30 47.20 31.74
N VAL A 6 18.78 47.76 30.64
CA VAL A 6 17.43 47.40 30.17
C VAL A 6 17.31 47.52 28.65
N VAL A 7 18.00 48.47 28.02
CA VAL A 7 17.78 48.77 26.59
C VAL A 7 18.53 47.81 25.64
N LEU A 8 19.49 47.03 26.15
CA LEU A 8 20.24 46.04 25.34
C LEU A 8 19.65 44.62 25.36
N LEU A 9 18.55 44.37 26.09
CA LEU A 9 17.90 43.06 26.18
C LEU A 9 16.71 42.87 25.22
N LEU A 10 16.29 43.93 24.53
CA LEU A 10 15.16 43.89 23.58
C LEU A 10 15.56 43.66 22.12
N LEU A 11 16.86 43.68 21.80
CA LEU A 11 17.39 43.47 20.44
C LEU A 11 17.90 42.04 20.19
N LEU A 12 17.80 41.13 21.17
CA LEU A 12 18.22 39.72 21.04
C LEU A 12 17.06 38.72 20.85
N LEU A 13 15.82 39.19 20.74
CA LEU A 13 14.64 38.36 20.44
C LEU A 13 14.45 38.08 18.93
N VAL A 14 15.44 38.39 18.09
CA VAL A 14 15.46 38.03 16.65
C VAL A 14 16.41 36.86 16.37
N ASN A 15 16.92 36.19 17.41
CA ASN A 15 17.71 34.98 17.24
C ASN A 15 16.80 33.76 17.12
N GLY A 16 16.41 33.52 15.87
CA GLY A 16 16.26 32.19 15.30
C GLY A 16 15.45 31.21 16.15
N LEU A 17 14.13 31.24 15.97
CA LEU A 17 13.46 29.95 15.76
C LEU A 17 14.12 29.34 14.52
N PHE A 18 15.20 28.60 14.73
CA PHE A 18 15.48 27.45 13.90
C PHE A 18 14.26 26.56 14.06
N ILE A 19 13.27 26.77 13.18
CA ILE A 19 12.41 25.69 12.75
C ILE A 19 13.41 24.67 12.26
N ALA A 20 13.74 23.68 13.11
CA ALA A 20 14.38 22.48 12.64
C ALA A 20 13.58 22.09 11.40
N PRO A 21 14.22 21.85 10.24
CA PRO A 21 13.48 21.23 9.16
C PRO A 21 12.80 20.03 9.81
N VAL A 22 11.47 19.99 9.80
CA VAL A 22 10.76 18.71 9.83
C VAL A 22 11.58 17.89 8.87
N SER A 23 12.28 16.88 9.40
CA SER A 23 13.00 15.96 8.53
C SER A 23 11.94 15.55 7.54
N ALA A 24 12.05 16.03 6.30
CA ALA A 24 11.39 15.39 5.19
C ALA A 24 11.98 13.99 5.28
N GLY A 25 11.25 13.09 5.95
CA GLY A 25 11.66 11.70 6.09
C GLY A 25 12.02 11.31 4.68
N ALA A 26 13.29 10.98 4.49
CA ALA A 26 13.83 10.78 3.15
C ALA A 26 12.85 9.86 2.44
N ASP A 27 12.47 10.22 1.21
CA ASP A 27 11.52 9.45 0.40
C ASP A 27 12.12 8.08 0.08
N THR A 28 12.14 7.23 1.09
CA THR A 28 12.97 6.05 1.16
C THR A 28 12.09 4.89 0.81
N LEU A 29 12.27 4.45 -0.43
CA LEU A 29 11.63 3.24 -0.90
C LEU A 29 12.35 2.05 -0.26
N VAL A 30 11.57 1.18 0.37
CA VAL A 30 12.04 -0.07 0.96
C VAL A 30 11.81 -1.26 0.02
N LEU A 31 11.04 -1.06 -1.04
CA LEU A 31 10.94 -1.96 -2.20
C LEU A 31 11.41 -1.21 -3.46
N GLU A 32 12.11 -1.88 -4.38
CA GLU A 32 12.59 -1.26 -5.61
C GLU A 32 11.45 -1.00 -6.59
N ASN A 33 10.49 -1.91 -6.61
CA ASN A 33 9.31 -1.83 -7.46
C ASN A 33 8.13 -2.59 -6.83
N THR A 34 6.93 -2.40 -7.37
CA THR A 34 5.74 -3.03 -6.79
C THR A 34 5.74 -4.55 -6.91
N ALA A 35 6.42 -5.14 -7.89
CA ALA A 35 6.46 -6.60 -8.05
C ALA A 35 7.27 -7.29 -6.94
N ASP A 36 8.17 -6.58 -6.27
CA ASP A 36 8.86 -7.10 -5.07
C ASP A 36 7.87 -7.49 -3.96
N ALA A 37 6.69 -6.85 -3.89
CA ALA A 37 5.67 -7.15 -2.90
C ALA A 37 5.03 -8.55 -3.09
N GLN A 38 5.30 -9.24 -4.21
CA GLN A 38 4.93 -10.64 -4.41
C GLN A 38 5.81 -11.60 -3.59
N GLN A 39 6.96 -11.13 -3.07
CA GLN A 39 7.92 -11.97 -2.34
C GLN A 39 7.89 -11.63 -0.84
N PRO A 40 7.40 -12.55 0.03
CA PRO A 40 7.28 -12.30 1.47
C PRO A 40 8.58 -11.82 2.12
N ASP A 41 9.72 -12.41 1.75
CA ASP A 41 11.02 -12.06 2.34
C ASP A 41 11.44 -10.62 2.00
N ARG A 42 11.13 -10.14 0.78
CA ARG A 42 11.39 -8.74 0.40
C ARG A 42 10.51 -7.80 1.19
N VAL A 43 9.24 -8.15 1.37
CA VAL A 43 8.30 -7.36 2.18
C VAL A 43 8.74 -7.29 3.64
N LEU A 44 9.11 -8.42 4.25
CA LEU A 44 9.57 -8.47 5.64
C LEU A 44 10.85 -7.67 5.86
N ASN A 45 11.82 -7.80 4.94
CA ASN A 45 13.03 -6.99 4.96
C ASN A 45 12.70 -5.50 4.78
N GLY A 46 11.79 -5.16 3.89
CA GLY A 46 11.34 -3.79 3.68
C GLY A 46 10.68 -3.19 4.93
N LEU A 47 9.76 -3.92 5.57
CA LEU A 47 9.13 -3.50 6.83
C LEU A 47 10.15 -3.32 7.96
N LYS A 48 11.15 -4.19 8.06
CA LYS A 48 12.21 -4.10 9.08
C LYS A 48 13.11 -2.88 8.87
N ASN A 49 13.35 -2.51 7.61
CA ASN A 49 14.24 -1.41 7.23
C ASN A 49 13.48 -0.08 7.01
N ALA A 50 12.15 -0.07 7.15
CA ALA A 50 11.38 1.15 7.04
C ALA A 50 11.71 2.08 8.20
N GLU A 51 12.14 3.30 7.85
CA GLU A 51 12.38 4.38 8.83
C GLU A 51 11.07 5.03 9.32
N ILE A 52 9.96 4.70 8.66
CA ILE A 52 8.62 5.19 8.95
C ILE A 52 7.76 4.13 9.62
N SER A 53 6.82 4.60 10.43
CA SER A 53 5.84 3.74 11.11
C SER A 53 4.53 3.63 10.31
N PRO A 54 3.64 2.65 10.60
CA PRO A 54 2.33 2.56 9.95
C PRO A 54 1.49 3.84 10.01
N ASP A 55 1.66 4.63 11.08
CA ASP A 55 0.88 5.84 11.36
C ASP A 55 1.60 7.12 10.88
N ASP A 56 2.70 6.98 10.15
CA ASP A 56 3.45 8.11 9.63
C ASP A 56 2.59 8.96 8.69
N THR A 57 2.61 10.28 8.91
CA THR A 57 1.80 11.24 8.14
C THR A 57 2.11 11.21 6.65
N LEU A 58 3.33 10.85 6.24
CA LEU A 58 3.69 10.70 4.83
C LEU A 58 2.81 9.65 4.13
N LEU A 59 2.46 8.56 4.81
CA LEU A 59 1.62 7.50 4.24
C LEU A 59 0.20 8.00 3.97
N SER A 60 -0.26 9.05 4.67
CA SER A 60 -1.59 9.64 4.46
C SER A 60 -1.72 10.36 3.12
N GLU A 61 -0.61 10.87 2.57
CA GLU A 61 -0.54 11.51 1.25
C GLU A 61 -0.92 10.54 0.13
N PHE A 62 -0.71 9.25 0.35
CA PHE A 62 -1.07 8.18 -0.59
C PHE A 62 -2.38 7.50 -0.20
N ASN A 63 -2.59 7.21 1.08
CA ASN A 63 -3.73 6.43 1.56
C ASN A 63 -5.08 7.14 1.30
N THR A 64 -5.19 8.41 1.65
CA THR A 64 -6.45 9.16 1.51
C THR A 64 -6.86 9.30 0.03
N PRO A 65 -5.96 9.70 -0.90
CA PRO A 65 -6.28 9.69 -2.32
C PRO A 65 -6.61 8.30 -2.87
N ALA A 66 -5.92 7.24 -2.41
CA ALA A 66 -6.18 5.87 -2.85
C ALA A 66 -7.61 5.43 -2.49
N VAL A 67 -8.03 5.64 -1.23
CA VAL A 67 -9.39 5.33 -0.76
C VAL A 67 -10.43 6.11 -1.56
N ASN A 68 -10.20 7.41 -1.77
CA ASN A 68 -11.10 8.25 -2.57
C ASN A 68 -11.19 7.78 -4.03
N ALA A 69 -10.07 7.34 -4.61
CA ALA A 69 -10.03 6.79 -5.97
C ALA A 69 -10.79 5.47 -6.06
N MET A 70 -10.64 4.57 -5.08
CA MET A 70 -11.43 3.34 -4.98
C MET A 70 -12.93 3.63 -4.91
N ALA A 71 -13.36 4.56 -4.03
CA ALA A 71 -14.76 4.93 -3.90
C ALA A 71 -15.35 5.48 -5.23
N LYS A 72 -14.54 6.21 -5.99
CA LYS A 72 -14.91 6.76 -7.31
C LYS A 72 -14.74 5.78 -8.48
N LYS A 73 -14.39 4.52 -8.20
CA LYS A 73 -14.08 3.50 -9.21
C LYS A 73 -12.93 3.86 -10.15
N ASN A 74 -12.04 4.75 -9.73
CA ASN A 74 -10.81 5.08 -10.45
C ASN A 74 -9.68 4.14 -10.01
N TRP A 75 -9.77 2.89 -10.46
CA TRP A 75 -8.89 1.79 -10.04
C TRP A 75 -7.43 2.03 -10.44
N SER A 76 -7.19 2.70 -11.57
CA SER A 76 -5.84 3.05 -12.02
C SER A 76 -5.17 4.05 -11.06
N ALA A 77 -5.88 5.13 -10.69
CA ALA A 77 -5.36 6.08 -9.71
C ALA A 77 -5.18 5.43 -8.33
N ALA A 78 -6.12 4.59 -7.90
CA ALA A 78 -6.00 3.85 -6.65
C ALA A 78 -4.76 2.94 -6.64
N GLY A 79 -4.55 2.16 -7.70
CA GLY A 79 -3.41 1.27 -7.85
C GLY A 79 -2.07 2.02 -7.84
N LYS A 80 -2.01 3.19 -8.47
CA LYS A 80 -0.83 4.07 -8.39
C LYS A 80 -0.55 4.50 -6.95
N MET A 81 -1.55 5.03 -6.25
CA MET A 81 -1.38 5.56 -4.90
C MET A 81 -1.06 4.46 -3.88
N TYR A 82 -1.75 3.31 -3.93
CA TYR A 82 -1.37 2.16 -3.11
C TYR A 82 0.01 1.63 -3.47
N GLY A 83 0.41 1.68 -4.75
CA GLY A 83 1.76 1.34 -5.17
C GLY A 83 2.81 2.22 -4.50
N GLU A 84 2.66 3.54 -4.55
CA GLU A 84 3.57 4.49 -3.89
C GLU A 84 3.65 4.25 -2.37
N LYS A 85 2.51 4.02 -1.72
CA LYS A 85 2.46 3.65 -0.30
C LYS A 85 3.22 2.35 -0.04
N MET A 86 2.99 1.32 -0.87
CA MET A 86 3.59 0.00 -0.74
C MET A 86 5.11 0.04 -0.90
N LEU A 87 5.64 0.89 -1.77
CA LEU A 87 7.09 1.01 -1.96
C LEU A 87 7.80 1.57 -0.71
N ARG A 88 7.11 2.34 0.12
CA ARG A 88 7.66 2.99 1.33
C ARG A 88 7.34 2.20 2.60
N TYR A 89 6.16 1.61 2.68
CA TYR A 89 5.72 0.79 3.79
C TYR A 89 4.80 -0.35 3.29
N PRO A 90 5.36 -1.53 2.95
CA PRO A 90 4.62 -2.64 2.35
C PRO A 90 3.85 -3.44 3.43
N SER A 91 2.94 -2.80 4.15
CA SER A 91 2.08 -3.51 5.09
C SER A 91 1.20 -4.54 4.37
N PRO A 92 0.84 -5.67 5.02
CA PRO A 92 -0.09 -6.64 4.44
C PRO A 92 -1.37 -6.00 3.90
N ASP A 93 -1.93 -5.04 4.63
CA ASP A 93 -3.13 -4.34 4.19
C ASP A 93 -2.92 -3.51 2.91
N THR A 94 -1.79 -2.81 2.80
CA THR A 94 -1.46 -2.02 1.60
C THR A 94 -1.25 -2.93 0.39
N ILE A 95 -0.62 -4.10 0.58
CA ILE A 95 -0.43 -5.10 -0.48
C ILE A 95 -1.78 -5.61 -1.00
N VAL A 96 -2.71 -5.91 -0.09
CA VAL A 96 -4.07 -6.37 -0.46
C VAL A 96 -4.82 -5.27 -1.24
N HIS A 97 -4.77 -4.02 -0.78
CA HIS A 97 -5.42 -2.90 -1.46
C HIS A 97 -4.83 -2.61 -2.85
N TYR A 98 -3.50 -2.70 -2.99
CA TYR A 98 -2.82 -2.59 -4.27
C TYR A 98 -3.30 -3.68 -5.25
N ALA A 99 -3.31 -4.94 -4.79
CA ALA A 99 -3.74 -6.07 -5.59
C ALA A 99 -5.22 -5.96 -6.01
N ASP A 100 -6.10 -5.50 -5.11
CA ASP A 100 -7.51 -5.27 -5.41
C ASP A 100 -7.71 -4.21 -6.49
N ALA A 101 -7.04 -3.06 -6.35
CA ALA A 101 -7.11 -1.97 -7.32
C ALA A 101 -6.61 -2.43 -8.70
N ARG A 102 -5.48 -3.15 -8.74
CA ARG A 102 -4.90 -3.69 -9.97
C ARG A 102 -5.82 -4.72 -10.63
N LEU A 103 -6.41 -5.62 -9.83
CA LEU A 103 -7.33 -6.64 -10.34
C LEU A 103 -8.61 -6.02 -10.92
N LEU A 104 -9.19 -5.01 -10.26
CA LEU A 104 -10.35 -4.27 -10.79
C LEU A 104 -10.02 -3.49 -12.06
N MET A 105 -8.88 -2.79 -12.07
CA MET A 105 -8.41 -2.06 -13.25
C MET A 105 -8.28 -2.99 -14.45
N PHE A 106 -7.57 -4.10 -14.29
CA PHE A 106 -7.38 -5.05 -15.39
C PHE A 106 -8.68 -5.75 -15.78
N LYS A 107 -9.58 -6.06 -14.83
CA LYS A 107 -10.90 -6.62 -15.17
C LYS A 107 -11.64 -5.67 -16.10
N GLU A 108 -11.67 -4.38 -15.78
CA GLU A 108 -12.33 -3.37 -16.61
C GLU A 108 -11.67 -3.21 -17.99
N VAL A 109 -10.34 -3.07 -18.04
CA VAL A 109 -9.58 -2.92 -19.29
C VAL A 109 -9.73 -4.14 -20.19
N LYS A 110 -9.56 -5.35 -19.64
CA LYS A 110 -9.63 -6.60 -20.40
C LYS A 110 -11.06 -6.91 -20.84
N THR A 111 -12.08 -6.54 -20.06
CA THR A 111 -13.47 -6.62 -20.50
C THR A 111 -13.71 -5.74 -21.72
N ARG A 112 -13.31 -4.46 -21.65
CA ARG A 112 -13.47 -3.51 -22.77
C ARG A 112 -12.75 -3.95 -24.04
N ASN A 113 -11.63 -4.64 -23.90
CA ASN A 113 -10.81 -5.10 -25.02
C ASN A 113 -11.10 -6.54 -25.47
N ASN A 114 -12.19 -7.17 -24.99
CA ASN A 114 -12.52 -8.58 -25.28
C ASN A 114 -11.38 -9.58 -24.95
N ALA A 115 -10.57 -9.27 -23.94
CA ALA A 115 -9.38 -10.00 -23.54
C ALA A 115 -9.55 -10.72 -22.18
N ILE A 116 -10.76 -11.18 -21.86
CA ILE A 116 -11.08 -11.87 -20.59
C ILE A 116 -10.25 -13.14 -20.38
N ALA A 117 -9.90 -13.85 -21.45
CA ALA A 117 -9.02 -15.01 -21.35
C ALA A 117 -7.66 -14.65 -20.75
N GLU A 118 -7.07 -13.52 -21.14
CA GLU A 118 -5.80 -13.02 -20.58
C GLU A 118 -5.97 -12.58 -19.12
N PHE A 119 -7.10 -11.93 -18.79
CA PHE A 119 -7.43 -11.61 -17.40
C PHE A 119 -7.42 -12.87 -16.52
N ASN A 120 -8.12 -13.92 -16.95
CA ASN A 120 -8.24 -15.16 -16.20
C ASN A 120 -6.89 -15.91 -16.09
N THR A 121 -6.11 -15.96 -17.17
CA THR A 121 -4.91 -16.81 -17.27
C THR A 121 -3.62 -16.15 -16.79
N SER A 122 -3.55 -14.82 -16.75
CA SER A 122 -2.33 -14.09 -16.38
C SER A 122 -2.56 -13.14 -15.20
N VAL A 123 -3.59 -12.30 -15.27
CA VAL A 123 -3.81 -11.26 -14.25
C VAL A 123 -4.26 -11.86 -12.91
N VAL A 124 -5.20 -12.81 -12.94
CA VAL A 124 -5.71 -13.44 -11.71
C VAL A 124 -4.59 -14.23 -10.98
N PRO A 125 -3.78 -15.08 -11.65
CA PRO A 125 -2.62 -15.71 -11.03
C PRO A 125 -1.57 -14.71 -10.51
N ASP A 126 -1.28 -13.63 -11.24
CA ASP A 126 -0.35 -12.58 -10.79
C ASP A 126 -0.85 -11.91 -9.49
N ALA A 127 -2.15 -11.59 -9.40
CA ALA A 127 -2.75 -11.02 -8.21
C ALA A 127 -2.69 -11.97 -6.99
N LEU A 128 -2.83 -13.29 -7.21
CA LEU A 128 -2.74 -14.28 -6.14
C LEU A 128 -1.39 -14.25 -5.40
N LEU A 129 -0.30 -13.95 -6.12
CA LEU A 129 1.04 -13.86 -5.51
C LEU A 129 1.10 -12.75 -4.46
N TYR A 130 0.48 -11.59 -4.72
CA TYR A 130 0.38 -10.51 -3.75
C TYR A 130 -0.42 -10.90 -2.52
N TYR A 131 -1.57 -11.56 -2.69
CA TYR A 131 -2.41 -11.97 -1.56
C TYR A 131 -1.71 -13.00 -0.67
N ARG A 132 -1.04 -14.00 -1.26
CA ARG A 132 -0.25 -14.98 -0.52
C ARG A 132 0.94 -14.36 0.20
N SER A 133 1.58 -13.37 -0.43
CA SER A 133 2.63 -12.58 0.20
C SER A 133 2.11 -11.84 1.43
N ALA A 134 1.00 -11.10 1.29
CA ALA A 134 0.36 -10.41 2.40
C ALA A 134 -0.03 -11.36 3.55
N GLU A 135 -0.59 -12.53 3.26
CA GLU A 135 -0.93 -13.52 4.30
C GLU A 135 0.32 -14.05 5.01
N THR A 136 1.36 -14.41 4.25
CA THR A 136 2.62 -14.93 4.81
C THR A 136 3.29 -13.91 5.72
N VAL A 137 3.35 -12.65 5.26
CA VAL A 137 3.92 -11.54 6.02
C VAL A 137 3.09 -11.29 7.28
N ASP A 138 1.75 -11.24 7.16
CA ASP A 138 0.87 -10.99 8.29
C ASP A 138 0.95 -12.09 9.36
N ASN A 139 1.20 -13.34 9.00
CA ASN A 139 1.45 -14.40 9.97
C ASN A 139 2.72 -14.16 10.81
N GLN A 140 3.64 -13.29 10.37
CA GLN A 140 4.84 -12.91 11.12
C GLN A 140 4.70 -11.57 11.85
N VAL A 141 4.08 -10.57 11.22
CA VAL A 141 4.01 -9.19 11.77
C VAL A 141 2.68 -8.86 12.44
N ASN A 142 1.65 -9.67 12.20
CA ASN A 142 0.32 -9.58 12.81
C ASN A 142 -0.30 -8.17 12.75
N GLN A 143 -0.38 -7.59 11.54
CA GLN A 143 -0.89 -6.23 11.31
C GLN A 143 -2.35 -6.20 10.84
N LEU A 144 -2.89 -7.30 10.30
CA LEU A 144 -4.28 -7.40 9.89
C LEU A 144 -5.20 -7.71 11.08
N SER A 145 -6.42 -7.18 11.03
CA SER A 145 -7.50 -7.59 11.94
C SER A 145 -7.94 -9.03 11.69
N ALA A 146 -8.64 -9.65 12.64
CA ALA A 146 -9.15 -11.01 12.48
C ALA A 146 -10.08 -11.13 11.25
N ASP A 147 -10.95 -10.14 11.04
CA ASP A 147 -11.87 -10.08 9.91
C ASP A 147 -11.11 -9.94 8.59
N ASP A 148 -10.09 -9.08 8.53
CA ASP A 148 -9.27 -8.91 7.33
C ASP A 148 -8.48 -10.18 6.98
N LYS A 149 -7.99 -10.92 7.97
CA LYS A 149 -7.35 -12.23 7.76
C LYS A 149 -8.34 -13.23 7.18
N GLN A 150 -9.56 -13.27 7.70
CA GLN A 150 -10.61 -14.15 7.19
C GLN A 150 -10.98 -13.80 5.75
N HIS A 151 -11.14 -12.51 5.44
CA HIS A 151 -11.43 -12.04 4.09
C HIS A 151 -10.29 -12.35 3.11
N LEU A 152 -9.04 -12.15 3.52
CA LEU A 152 -7.87 -12.48 2.71
C LEU A 152 -7.81 -13.99 2.39
N ARG A 153 -7.99 -14.85 3.40
CA ARG A 153 -8.02 -16.31 3.23
C ARG A 153 -9.14 -16.77 2.30
N ALA A 154 -10.34 -16.25 2.49
CA ALA A 154 -11.48 -16.58 1.64
C ALA A 154 -11.24 -16.16 0.18
N LYS A 155 -10.61 -14.99 -0.03
CA LYS A 155 -10.23 -14.50 -1.36
C LYS A 155 -9.16 -15.40 -2.01
N ILE A 156 -8.10 -15.74 -1.29
CA ILE A 156 -7.04 -16.67 -1.75
C ILE A 156 -7.68 -17.99 -2.17
N ALA A 157 -8.47 -18.62 -1.30
CA ALA A 157 -9.12 -19.90 -1.59
C ALA A 157 -10.05 -19.83 -2.82
N CYS A 158 -10.81 -18.75 -2.98
CA CYS A 158 -11.66 -18.57 -4.15
C CYS A 158 -10.83 -18.46 -5.45
N ILE A 159 -9.75 -17.65 -5.43
CA ILE A 159 -8.90 -17.46 -6.59
C ILE A 159 -8.20 -18.79 -6.96
N GLU A 160 -7.73 -19.54 -5.97
CA GLU A 160 -7.13 -20.86 -6.18
C GLU A 160 -8.12 -21.84 -6.81
N ALA A 161 -9.36 -21.90 -6.31
CA ALA A 161 -10.41 -22.72 -6.90
C ALA A 161 -10.72 -22.32 -8.35
N PHE A 162 -10.79 -21.01 -8.62
CA PHE A 162 -10.98 -20.49 -9.98
C PHE A 162 -9.83 -20.88 -10.92
N ILE A 163 -8.58 -20.80 -10.47
CA ILE A 163 -7.41 -21.16 -11.29
C ILE A 163 -7.36 -22.68 -11.54
N ALA A 164 -7.77 -23.49 -10.57
CA ALA A 164 -7.80 -24.95 -10.69
C ALA A 164 -8.92 -25.45 -11.63
N ASP A 165 -10.03 -24.71 -11.71
CA ASP A 165 -11.14 -25.02 -12.62
C ASP A 165 -10.82 -24.60 -14.06
N LYS A 166 -10.41 -25.58 -14.87
CA LYS A 166 -10.09 -25.38 -16.29
C LYS A 166 -11.30 -25.02 -17.17
N GLU A 167 -12.52 -25.23 -16.68
CA GLU A 167 -13.76 -24.91 -17.38
C GLU A 167 -14.30 -23.52 -17.00
N ALA A 168 -13.80 -22.92 -15.91
CA ALA A 168 -14.20 -21.60 -15.46
C ALA A 168 -13.81 -20.52 -16.47
N LYS A 169 -14.82 -19.95 -17.15
CA LYS A 169 -14.64 -18.84 -18.10
C LYS A 169 -14.78 -17.46 -17.46
N THR A 170 -15.34 -17.39 -16.26
CA THR A 170 -15.73 -16.13 -15.62
C THR A 170 -15.20 -16.07 -14.20
N PHE A 171 -14.41 -15.04 -13.92
CA PHE A 171 -13.93 -14.75 -12.57
C PHE A 171 -15.04 -14.14 -11.71
N THR A 172 -15.53 -14.91 -10.73
CA THR A 172 -16.65 -14.54 -9.84
C THR A 172 -16.22 -14.23 -8.40
N CYS A 173 -14.94 -14.42 -8.06
CA CYS A 173 -14.46 -14.11 -6.71
C CYS A 173 -14.67 -12.65 -6.34
N ARG A 174 -15.09 -12.43 -5.09
CA ARG A 174 -15.25 -11.10 -4.53
C ARG A 174 -13.87 -10.43 -4.41
N ILE A 175 -13.73 -9.25 -5.02
CA ILE A 175 -12.48 -8.48 -4.99
C ILE A 175 -12.47 -7.54 -3.78
N LEU A 176 -13.43 -6.64 -3.66
CA LEU A 176 -13.51 -5.71 -2.52
C LEU A 176 -14.00 -6.43 -1.26
N ARG A 177 -13.41 -6.10 -0.10
CA ARG A 177 -13.87 -6.60 1.21
C ARG A 177 -15.33 -6.24 1.49
#